data_AF-A0A533RJ37-F1
#
_entry.id   AF-A0A533RJ37-F1
#
_cell.length_a   1.000
_cell.length_b   1.000
_cell.length_c   1.000
_cell.angle_alpha   90.00
_cell.angle_beta   90.00
_cell.angle_gamma   90.00
#
_symmetry.space_group_name_H-M   'P 1'
#
loop_
_entity.id
_entity.type
_entity.pdbx_description
1 polymer ?
#
loop_
_entity_poly.entity_id
_entity_poly.type
_entity_poly.pdbx_seq_one_letter_code
_entity_poly.pdbx_strand_id
1 'polypeptide(L)'
;MSDLVIGAADEFYRLRIVRVDDADAPDLEWREDILYREPPAQDMDEYAVWRVEVVSVLDDELVTSLGEYPSEREAEERLGGAQEDLDRMTKSQFDAAYLGS
;
A
#
# COMPACT_ATOMS: atom_id res chain seq x y z
N MET A 1 11.90 -25.69 5.02
CA MET A 1 11.41 -26.13 6.33
C MET A 1 10.58 -24.97 6.85
N SER A 2 9.26 -25.09 6.85
CA SER A 2 8.40 -24.06 7.44
C SER A 2 8.62 -24.13 8.94
N ASP A 3 9.39 -23.20 9.49
CA ASP A 3 9.41 -22.98 10.92
C ASP A 3 7.98 -22.62 11.31
N LEU A 4 7.32 -23.54 12.02
CA LEU A 4 6.02 -23.33 12.60
C LEU A 4 6.22 -22.37 13.77
N VAL A 5 6.38 -21.09 13.44
CA VAL A 5 6.51 -20.04 14.44
C VAL A 5 5.14 -19.80 15.05
N ILE A 6 4.95 -20.32 16.26
CA ILE A 6 3.74 -20.14 17.06
C ILE A 6 3.90 -18.84 17.86
N GLY A 7 3.08 -17.84 17.57
CA GLY A 7 3.06 -16.55 18.26
C GLY A 7 1.89 -15.69 17.82
N ALA A 8 1.65 -14.59 18.53
CA ALA A 8 0.61 -13.62 18.17
C ALA A 8 1.06 -12.83 16.94
N ALA A 9 0.14 -12.49 16.03
CA ALA A 9 0.50 -11.88 14.74
C ALA A 9 1.14 -10.48 14.92
N ASP A 10 0.73 -9.75 15.95
CA ASP A 10 1.31 -8.46 16.36
C ASP A 10 2.77 -8.54 16.83
N GLU A 11 3.32 -9.72 17.09
CA GLU A 11 4.76 -9.89 17.35
C GLU A 11 5.59 -9.87 16.04
N PHE A 12 4.96 -10.17 14.90
CA PHE A 12 5.63 -10.37 13.62
C PHE A 12 5.34 -9.27 12.60
N TYR A 13 4.19 -8.61 12.69
CA TYR A 13 3.77 -7.66 11.68
C TYR A 13 3.36 -6.31 12.25
N ARG A 14 3.48 -5.29 11.42
CA ARG A 14 2.90 -3.97 11.61
C ARG A 14 2.07 -3.62 10.39
N LEU A 15 1.05 -2.79 10.58
CA LEU A 15 0.24 -2.25 9.50
C LEU A 15 0.54 -0.77 9.32
N ARG A 16 0.50 -0.30 8.08
CA ARG A 16 0.59 1.13 7.77
C ARG A 16 -0.25 1.49 6.56
N ILE A 17 -0.56 2.78 6.45
CA ILE A 17 -1.11 3.39 5.25
C ILE A 17 0.00 4.20 4.59
N VAL A 18 0.13 4.08 3.27
CA VAL A 18 1.03 4.87 2.45
C VAL A 18 0.21 5.56 1.37
N ARG A 19 0.37 6.87 1.20
CA ARG A 19 -0.14 7.58 0.03
C ARG A 19 0.82 7.34 -1.13
N VAL A 20 0.29 6.84 -2.24
CA VAL A 20 1.00 6.61 -3.48
C VAL A 20 0.42 7.57 -4.51
N ASP A 21 1.25 8.44 -5.06
CA ASP A 21 0.83 9.28 -6.17
C ASP A 21 0.82 8.40 -7.42
N ASP A 22 -0.37 8.17 -8.01
CA ASP A 22 -0.57 7.55 -9.33
C ASP A 22 -0.30 8.61 -10.40
N ALA A 23 0.89 9.23 -10.30
CA ALA A 23 1.41 10.07 -11.35
C ALA A 23 2.05 9.13 -12.37
N ASP A 24 1.24 8.60 -13.29
CA ASP A 24 1.72 8.19 -14.60
C ASP A 24 2.34 9.46 -15.21
N ALA A 25 3.65 9.64 -14.99
CA ALA A 25 4.36 10.79 -15.53
C ALA A 25 4.15 10.73 -17.04
N PRO A 26 3.50 11.73 -17.67
CA PRO A 26 3.32 11.70 -19.10
C PRO A 26 4.71 11.57 -19.71
N ASP A 27 4.91 10.58 -20.59
CA ASP A 27 6.15 10.44 -21.35
C ASP A 27 6.25 11.66 -22.26
N LEU A 28 6.89 12.71 -21.75
CA LEU A 28 7.06 13.97 -22.46
C LEU A 28 8.11 13.76 -23.54
N GLU A 29 7.69 13.27 -24.71
CA GLU A 29 8.53 13.28 -25.90
C GLU A 29 8.88 14.74 -26.25
N TRP A 30 10.18 15.06 -26.27
CA TRP A 30 10.68 16.37 -26.69
C TRP A 30 10.38 16.59 -28.17
N ARG A 31 9.26 17.26 -28.45
CA ARG A 31 8.87 17.67 -29.79
C ARG A 31 9.61 18.92 -30.23
N GLU A 32 10.52 18.76 -31.18
CA GLU A 32 11.35 19.85 -31.74
C GLU A 32 10.57 20.83 -32.64
N ASP A 33 9.28 20.56 -32.92
CA ASP A 33 8.46 21.28 -33.88
C ASP A 33 7.45 22.27 -33.26
N ILE A 34 7.44 22.42 -31.93
CA ILE A 34 6.49 23.29 -31.22
C ILE A 34 7.16 24.64 -30.89
N LEU A 35 6.74 25.72 -31.57
CA LEU A 35 6.95 27.09 -31.08
C LEU A 35 6.21 27.22 -29.73
N TYR A 36 6.95 27.48 -28.66
CA TYR A 36 6.44 27.58 -27.28
C TYR A 36 5.13 28.38 -27.23
N ARG A 37 4.03 27.70 -26.85
CA ARG A 37 2.78 28.32 -26.43
C ARG A 37 2.61 28.04 -24.94
N GLU A 38 2.10 29.03 -24.22
CA GLU A 38 1.65 28.81 -22.85
C GLU A 38 0.63 27.66 -22.86
N PRO A 39 0.92 26.52 -22.23
CA PRO A 39 -0.01 25.41 -22.21
C PRO A 39 -1.29 25.87 -21.50
N PRO A 40 -2.47 25.43 -21.93
CA PRO A 40 -3.68 25.66 -21.15
C PRO A 40 -3.45 25.11 -19.74
N ALA A 41 -3.92 25.82 -18.72
CA ALA A 41 -3.88 25.31 -17.35
C ALA A 41 -4.54 23.93 -17.34
N GLN A 42 -3.73 22.88 -17.20
CA GLN A 42 -4.24 21.56 -16.96
C GLN A 42 -4.36 21.43 -15.45
N ASP A 43 -5.58 21.23 -14.98
CA ASP A 43 -5.80 20.63 -13.67
C ASP A 43 -5.26 19.20 -13.80
N MET A 44 -3.99 19.01 -13.45
CA MET A 44 -3.45 17.68 -13.24
C MET A 44 -4.17 17.15 -12.00
N ASP A 45 -5.25 16.42 -12.21
CA ASP A 45 -5.80 15.56 -11.17
C ASP A 45 -4.72 14.52 -10.87
N GLU A 46 -3.86 14.86 -9.90
CA GLU A 46 -2.91 13.94 -9.29
C GLU A 46 -3.77 12.85 -8.63
N TYR A 47 -3.99 11.75 -9.35
CA TYR A 47 -4.71 10.61 -8.81
C TYR A 47 -3.82 10.04 -7.70
N ALA A 48 -4.05 10.40 -6.44
CA ALA A 48 -3.36 9.77 -5.33
C ALA A 48 -4.21 8.61 -4.81
N VAL A 49 -3.62 7.43 -4.68
CA VAL A 49 -4.23 6.26 -4.05
C VAL A 49 -3.60 6.00 -2.69
N TRP A 50 -4.40 5.47 -1.78
CA TRP A 50 -3.99 5.12 -0.42
C TRP A 50 -3.81 3.62 -0.34
N ARG A 51 -2.59 3.16 -0.07
CA ARG A 51 -2.24 1.74 0.02
C ARG A 51 -2.13 1.30 1.46
N VAL A 52 -2.81 0.21 1.82
CA VAL A 52 -2.68 -0.43 3.12
C VAL A 52 -1.66 -1.56 3.00
N GLU A 53 -0.67 -1.58 3.88
CA GLU A 53 0.45 -2.52 3.82
C GLU A 53 0.64 -3.27 5.14
N VAL A 54 1.01 -4.55 5.02
CA VAL A 54 1.60 -5.37 6.09
C VAL A 54 3.11 -5.28 5.95
N VAL A 55 3.80 -4.95 7.04
CA VAL A 55 5.25 -4.87 7.12
C VAL A 55 5.74 -5.89 8.14
N SER A 56 6.71 -6.72 7.78
CA SER A 56 7.36 -7.62 8.73
C SER A 56 8.23 -6.83 9.71
N VAL A 57 8.13 -7.18 10.99
CA VAL A 57 8.98 -6.64 12.07
C VAL A 57 10.40 -7.22 12.00
N LEU A 58 10.53 -8.41 11.42
CA LEU A 58 11.81 -9.11 11.30
C LEU A 58 12.61 -8.68 10.06
N ASP A 59 11.93 -8.14 9.05
CA ASP A 59 12.49 -7.73 7.77
C ASP A 59 11.62 -6.61 7.19
N ASP A 60 12.09 -5.37 7.27
CA ASP A 60 11.33 -4.19 6.83
C ASP A 60 11.26 -4.05 5.30
N GLU A 61 12.04 -4.84 4.55
CA GLU A 61 11.91 -4.98 3.10
C GLU A 61 10.73 -5.90 2.71
N LEU A 62 10.28 -6.76 3.61
CA LEU A 62 9.15 -7.66 3.38
C LEU A 62 7.83 -6.93 3.66
N VAL A 63 7.30 -6.34 2.59
CA VAL A 63 6.05 -5.58 2.56
C VAL A 63 5.03 -6.26 1.66
N THR A 64 3.81 -6.47 2.16
CA THR A 64 2.69 -7.02 1.40
C THR A 64 1.55 -6.00 1.35
N SER A 65 1.14 -5.61 0.15
CA SER A 65 -0.03 -4.75 -0.04
C SER A 65 -1.32 -5.53 0.21
N LEU A 66 -2.18 -4.99 1.07
CA LEU A 66 -3.53 -5.53 1.32
C LEU A 66 -4.56 -4.97 0.34
N GLY A 67 -4.23 -3.87 -0.34
CA GLY A 67 -5.11 -3.18 -1.28
C GLY A 67 -4.77 -1.71 -1.43
N GLU A 68 -5.31 -1.12 -2.49
CA GLU A 68 -5.22 0.30 -2.81
C GLU A 68 -6.63 0.90 -2.82
N TYR A 69 -6.75 2.10 -2.30
CA TYR A 69 -8.03 2.75 -2.01
C TYR A 69 -8.02 4.19 -2.56
N PRO A 70 -9.14 4.67 -3.13
CA PRO A 70 -9.23 6.00 -3.69
C PRO A 70 -9.30 7.12 -2.62
N SER A 71 -9.51 6.76 -1.34
CA SER A 71 -9.60 7.74 -0.26
C SER A 71 -8.94 7.26 1.02
N GLU A 72 -8.42 8.19 1.81
CA GLU A 72 -7.79 7.93 3.10
C GLU A 72 -8.76 7.21 4.05
N ARG A 73 -10.01 7.67 4.11
CA ARG A 73 -11.06 7.06 4.96
C ARG A 73 -11.28 5.58 4.64
N GLU A 74 -11.31 5.20 3.36
CA GLU A 74 -11.48 3.78 2.98
C GLU A 74 -10.25 2.95 3.37
N ALA A 75 -9.05 3.50 3.23
CA ALA A 75 -7.83 2.86 3.69
C ALA A 75 -7.80 2.72 5.23
N GLU A 76 -8.24 3.74 5.98
CA GLU A 76 -8.36 3.70 7.44
C GLU A 76 -9.36 2.66 7.92
N GLU A 77 -10.53 2.55 7.29
CA GLU A 77 -11.52 1.52 7.59
C GLU A 77 -10.95 0.11 7.37
N ARG A 78 -10.20 -0.09 6.28
CA ARG A 78 -9.52 -1.36 6.03
C ARG A 78 -8.44 -1.63 7.07
N LEU A 79 -7.62 -0.62 7.38
CA LEU A 79 -6.53 -0.71 8.36
C LEU A 79 -7.08 -1.11 9.72
N GLY A 80 -8.18 -0.48 10.17
CA GLY A 80 -8.83 -0.81 11.44
C GLY A 80 -9.27 -2.27 11.51
N GLY A 81 -9.94 -2.78 10.47
CA GLY A 81 -10.33 -4.19 10.41
C GLY A 81 -9.13 -5.14 10.42
N ALA A 82 -8.08 -4.82 9.66
CA ALA A 82 -6.85 -5.62 9.66
C ALA A 82 -6.10 -5.55 11.01
N GLN A 83 -6.15 -4.42 11.70
CA GLN A 83 -5.55 -4.25 13.03
C GLN A 83 -6.27 -5.09 14.08
N GLU A 84 -7.60 -5.13 14.05
CA GLU A 84 -8.37 -6.01 14.94
C GLU A 84 -8.04 -7.49 14.72
N ASP A 85 -7.85 -7.89 13.47
CA ASP A 85 -7.41 -9.24 13.14
C ASP A 85 -5.99 -9.49 13.62
N LEU A 86 -5.07 -8.54 13.43
CA LEU A 86 -3.68 -8.63 13.88
C LEU A 86 -3.59 -8.83 15.40
N ASP A 87 -4.40 -8.10 16.17
CA ASP A 87 -4.42 -8.17 17.64
C ASP A 87 -5.02 -9.48 18.17
N ARG A 88 -5.85 -10.16 17.36
CA ARG A 88 -6.59 -11.36 17.78
C ARG A 88 -6.00 -12.67 17.23
N MET A 89 -5.37 -12.63 16.07
CA MET A 89 -4.92 -13.81 15.33
C MET A 89 -3.52 -14.25 15.73
N THR A 90 -3.27 -15.55 15.59
CA THR A 90 -1.90 -16.08 15.55
C THR A 90 -1.25 -15.72 14.23
N LYS A 91 0.09 -15.70 14.19
CA LYS A 91 0.87 -15.49 12.97
C LYS A 91 0.35 -16.34 11.80
N SER A 92 0.20 -17.65 11.99
CA SER A 92 -0.24 -18.56 10.93
C SER A 92 -1.67 -18.28 10.42
N GLN A 93 -2.57 -17.82 11.30
CA GLN A 93 -3.92 -17.42 10.88
C GLN A 93 -3.89 -16.13 10.06
N PHE A 94 -3.08 -15.16 10.50
CA PHE A 94 -2.90 -13.90 9.79
C PHE A 94 -2.26 -14.13 8.41
N ASP A 95 -1.20 -14.93 8.34
CA ASP A 95 -0.54 -15.32 7.08
C ASP A 95 -1.55 -15.93 6.10
N ALA A 96 -2.38 -16.87 6.57
CA ALA A 96 -3.39 -17.53 5.74
C ALA A 96 -4.49 -16.57 5.26
N ALA A 97 -4.84 -15.56 6.05
CA ALA A 97 -5.89 -14.60 5.71
C ALA A 97 -5.40 -13.46 4.79
N TYR A 98 -4.13 -13.04 4.91
CA TYR A 98 -3.65 -11.79 4.33
C TYR A 98 -2.43 -11.93 3.41
N LEU A 99 -1.56 -12.91 3.63
CA LEU A 99 -0.28 -13.00 2.91
C LEU A 99 -0.28 -14.07 1.81
N GLY A 100 -1.19 -15.03 1.89
CA GLY A 100 -1.23 -16.18 0.98
C GLY A 100 -0.06 -17.14 1.24
N SER A 101 -0.34 -18.44 1.24
CA SER A 101 0.67 -19.50 1.48
C SER A 101 1.70 -19.61 0.36
#